data_AF-A0A7J5ZIJ2-F1
#
_entry.id   AF-A0A7J5ZIJ2-F1
#
_cell.length_a   1.000
_cell.length_b   1.000
_cell.length_c   1.000
_cell.angle_alpha   90.00
_cell.angle_beta   90.00
_cell.angle_gamma   90.00
#
_symmetry.space_group_name_H-M   'P 1'
#
loop_
_entity.id
_entity.type
_entity.pdbx_description
1 polymer ?
#
loop_
_entity_poly.entity_id
_entity_poly.type
_entity_poly.pdbx_seq_one_letter_code
_entity_poly.pdbx_strand_id
1 'polypeptide(L)'
;MCMTDNQGGVLNYYHNNFSAPDCGVPHFTESKFRVCPDVRTFFIAVLNEAERERLCRNMAGHLKGPQLFIQKRMVQCLTVDQDSALVFRRCLTSITQKGKASY
;
A
#
# COMPACT_ATOMS: atom_id res chain seq x y z
N MET A 1 -45.68 16.13 9.53
CA MET A 1 -45.97 17.22 10.49
C MET A 1 -44.67 17.55 11.20
N CYS A 2 -44.19 18.79 11.17
CA CYS A 2 -43.04 19.20 12.00
C CYS A 2 -43.46 19.20 13.48
N MET A 3 -42.62 18.60 14.34
CA MET A 3 -42.90 18.39 15.77
C MET A 3 -42.19 19.41 16.69
N THR A 4 -41.32 20.24 16.12
CA THR A 4 -40.54 21.26 16.82
C THR A 4 -40.76 22.63 16.19
N ASP A 5 -40.09 23.66 16.72
CA ASP A 5 -40.07 25.03 16.17
C ASP A 5 -39.37 25.16 14.80
N ASN A 6 -38.95 24.04 14.19
CA ASN A 6 -38.29 23.99 12.89
C ASN A 6 -37.05 24.88 12.81
N GLN A 7 -36.28 24.99 13.90
CA GLN A 7 -35.09 25.84 14.01
C GLN A 7 -35.41 27.36 13.94
N GLY A 8 -36.67 27.75 14.09
CA GLY A 8 -37.10 29.14 14.14
C GLY A 8 -36.69 29.95 12.89
N GLY A 9 -36.05 31.10 13.12
CA GLY A 9 -35.55 32.00 12.07
C GLY A 9 -34.07 31.80 11.70
N VAL A 10 -33.47 30.67 12.08
CA VAL A 10 -32.07 30.37 11.74
C VAL A 10 -31.92 30.19 10.23
N LEU A 11 -30.81 30.65 9.67
CA LEU A 11 -30.51 30.49 8.24
C LEU A 11 -30.48 29.02 7.84
N ASN A 12 -31.11 28.72 6.71
CA ASN A 12 -31.29 27.36 6.20
C ASN A 12 -30.23 26.94 5.15
N TYR A 13 -29.10 27.66 5.08
CA TYR A 13 -28.02 27.36 4.15
C TYR A 13 -26.63 27.46 4.81
N TYR A 14 -25.71 26.67 4.27
CA TYR A 14 -24.30 26.61 4.66
C TYR A 14 -23.43 26.73 3.40
N HIS A 15 -22.33 27.49 3.36
CA HIS A 15 -21.74 28.42 4.34
C HIS A 15 -22.59 29.70 4.52
N ASN A 16 -22.52 30.36 5.68
CA ASN A 16 -23.19 31.65 5.91
C ASN A 16 -22.34 32.61 6.77
N ASN A 17 -22.66 33.92 6.70
CA ASN A 17 -21.94 34.99 7.41
C ASN A 17 -22.67 35.47 8.69
N PHE A 18 -23.73 34.79 9.15
CA PHE A 18 -24.61 35.28 10.21
C PHE A 18 -24.62 34.39 11.45
N SER A 19 -23.50 33.72 11.74
CA SER A 19 -23.28 32.92 12.96
C SER A 19 -24.25 31.74 13.15
N ALA A 20 -24.92 31.27 12.09
CA ALA A 20 -25.65 30.00 12.14
C ALA A 20 -24.65 28.81 12.24
N PRO A 21 -25.10 27.61 12.66
CA PRO A 21 -24.20 26.49 12.98
C PRO A 21 -23.19 26.18 11.88
N ASP A 22 -21.93 25.97 12.28
CA ASP A 22 -20.82 25.61 11.40
C ASP A 22 -20.48 24.13 11.53
N CYS A 23 -20.62 23.39 10.43
CA CYS A 23 -20.27 21.97 10.33
C CYS A 23 -18.81 21.74 9.89
N GLY A 24 -18.05 22.80 9.60
CA GLY A 24 -16.67 22.76 9.08
C GLY A 24 -15.59 22.43 10.12
N VAL A 25 -15.98 22.02 11.33
CA VAL A 25 -15.06 21.65 12.42
C VAL A 25 -14.26 20.39 12.05
N PRO A 26 -12.93 20.46 11.87
CA PRO A 26 -12.10 19.32 11.43
C PRO A 26 -12.11 18.12 12.38
N HIS A 27 -12.56 18.34 13.62
CA HIS A 27 -12.56 17.34 14.69
C HIS A 27 -13.55 16.18 14.45
N PHE A 28 -14.55 16.36 13.57
CA PHE A 28 -15.51 15.33 13.20
C PHE A 28 -15.19 14.64 11.86
N THR A 29 -13.96 14.79 11.38
CA THR A 29 -13.50 14.06 10.19
C THR A 29 -13.28 12.58 10.51
N GLU A 30 -13.58 11.72 9.55
CA GLU A 30 -13.41 10.27 9.71
C GLU A 30 -11.96 9.90 10.04
N SER A 31 -11.79 8.98 10.98
CA SER A 31 -10.47 8.47 11.36
C SER A 31 -9.87 7.65 10.23
N LYS A 32 -8.67 8.03 9.78
CA LYS A 32 -7.89 7.24 8.81
C LYS A 32 -7.07 6.18 9.54
N PHE A 33 -7.29 4.91 9.21
CA PHE A 33 -6.45 3.82 9.67
C PHE A 33 -5.41 3.45 8.61
N ARG A 34 -4.15 3.32 9.03
CA ARG A 34 -3.13 2.69 8.21
C ARG A 34 -3.13 1.20 8.50
N VAL A 35 -3.48 0.40 7.50
CA VAL A 35 -3.42 -1.05 7.57
C VAL A 35 -2.21 -1.51 6.76
N CYS A 36 -1.29 -2.22 7.41
CA CYS A 36 -0.19 -2.91 6.75
C CYS A 36 -0.36 -4.42 6.97
N PRO A 37 -0.44 -5.24 5.91
CA PRO A 37 -0.50 -6.69 6.07
C PRO A 37 0.81 -7.22 6.66
N ASP A 38 0.72 -8.25 7.50
CA ASP A 38 1.87 -8.90 8.14
C ASP A 38 2.57 -9.89 7.19
N VAL A 39 3.16 -9.34 6.13
CA VAL A 39 3.85 -10.10 5.08
C VAL A 39 5.12 -10.77 5.61
N ARG A 40 5.75 -10.17 6.64
CA ARG A 40 6.97 -10.70 7.26
C ARG A 40 6.71 -12.02 7.95
N THR A 41 5.65 -12.10 8.75
CA THR A 41 5.29 -13.32 9.47
C THR A 41 4.96 -14.44 8.51
N PHE A 42 4.26 -14.17 7.41
CA PHE A 42 4.03 -15.18 6.37
C PHE A 42 5.35 -15.73 5.80
N PHE A 43 6.29 -14.85 5.44
CA PHE A 43 7.54 -15.28 4.81
C PHE A 43 8.48 -16.07 5.74
N ILE A 44 8.54 -15.68 7.02
CA ILE A 44 9.47 -16.29 8.00
C ILE A 44 8.84 -17.51 8.67
N ALA A 45 7.60 -17.40 9.15
CA ALA A 45 6.99 -18.38 10.04
C ALA A 45 6.11 -19.41 9.31
N VAL A 46 5.64 -19.13 8.09
CA VAL A 46 4.76 -20.04 7.33
C VAL A 46 5.53 -20.78 6.25
N LEU A 47 6.42 -20.11 5.52
CA LEU A 47 7.16 -20.72 4.41
C LEU A 47 8.44 -21.41 4.88
N ASN A 48 8.74 -22.58 4.27
CA ASN A 48 10.07 -23.19 4.38
C ASN A 48 11.08 -22.57 3.39
N GLU A 49 12.36 -22.93 3.51
CA GLU A 49 13.43 -22.35 2.68
C GLU A 49 13.25 -22.61 1.17
N ALA A 50 12.82 -23.81 0.79
CA ALA A 50 12.58 -24.17 -0.60
C ALA A 50 11.39 -23.38 -1.20
N GLU A 51 10.33 -23.19 -0.43
CA GLU A 51 9.17 -22.38 -0.81
C GLU A 51 9.52 -20.90 -0.94
N ARG A 52 10.34 -20.37 -0.03
CA ARG A 52 10.87 -19.00 -0.12
C ARG A 52 11.64 -18.79 -1.41
N GLU A 53 12.53 -19.71 -1.76
CA GLU A 53 13.31 -19.60 -2.99
C GLU A 53 12.42 -19.68 -4.24
N ARG A 54 11.45 -20.60 -4.27
CA ARG A 54 10.47 -20.72 -5.36
C ARG A 54 9.64 -19.44 -5.52
N LEU A 55 9.17 -18.86 -4.41
CA LEU A 55 8.41 -17.62 -4.41
C LEU A 55 9.25 -16.46 -5.00
N CYS A 56 10.48 -16.26 -4.52
CA CYS A 56 11.37 -15.23 -5.03
C CYS A 56 11.68 -15.42 -6.52
N ARG A 57 11.88 -16.66 -6.98
CA ARG A 57 12.13 -17.00 -8.38
C ARG A 57 10.91 -16.69 -9.27
N ASN A 58 9.70 -17.03 -8.82
CA ASN A 58 8.47 -16.77 -9.56
C ASN A 58 8.21 -15.27 -9.72
N MET A 59 8.34 -14.52 -8.62
CA MET A 59 8.20 -13.05 -8.66
C MET A 59 9.26 -12.41 -9.57
N ALA A 60 10.51 -12.86 -9.49
CA ALA A 60 11.60 -12.31 -10.30
C ALA A 60 11.42 -12.62 -11.80
N GLY A 61 10.86 -13.79 -12.13
CA GLY A 61 10.52 -14.18 -13.50
C GLY A 61 9.51 -13.25 -14.15
N HIS A 62 8.50 -12.81 -13.41
CA HIS A 62 7.51 -11.84 -13.90
C HIS A 62 8.07 -10.42 -13.98
N LEU A 63 9.02 -10.06 -13.11
CA LEU A 63 9.58 -8.70 -13.05
C LEU A 63 10.71 -8.43 -14.05
N LYS A 64 10.99 -9.35 -15.00
CA LYS A 64 12.10 -9.21 -15.97
C LYS A 64 11.88 -8.16 -17.05
N GLY A 65 10.62 -7.88 -17.41
CA GLY A 65 10.22 -6.96 -18.49
C GLY A 65 10.07 -5.49 -18.09
N PRO A 66 9.53 -5.16 -16.90
CA PRO A 66 9.38 -3.77 -16.44
C PRO A 66 10.70 -2.99 -16.39
N GLN A 67 10.61 -1.66 -16.52
CA GLN A 67 11.77 -0.76 -16.44
C GLN A 67 12.51 -0.87 -15.10
N LEU A 68 13.82 -0.57 -15.12
CA LEU A 68 14.71 -0.77 -13.97
C LEU A 68 14.25 -0.05 -12.69
N PHE A 69 13.59 1.11 -12.81
CA PHE A 69 13.09 1.84 -11.63
C PHE A 69 11.95 1.08 -10.91
N ILE A 70 11.09 0.38 -11.67
CA ILE A 70 10.01 -0.46 -11.12
C ILE A 70 10.63 -1.65 -10.38
N GLN A 71 11.68 -2.24 -10.96
CA GLN A 71 12.42 -3.33 -10.33
C GLN A 71 13.07 -2.89 -9.02
N LYS A 72 13.71 -1.72 -8.99
CA LYS A 72 14.30 -1.14 -7.77
C LYS A 72 13.25 -0.87 -6.69
N ARG A 73 12.09 -0.31 -7.07
CA ARG A 73 10.99 -0.06 -6.14
C ARG A 73 10.42 -1.35 -5.57
N MET A 74 10.29 -2.41 -6.38
CA MET A 74 9.82 -3.71 -5.90
C MET A 74 10.77 -4.32 -4.86
N VAL A 75 12.09 -4.23 -5.10
CA VAL A 75 13.09 -4.68 -4.11
C VAL A 75 12.96 -3.89 -2.81
N GLN A 76 12.74 -2.57 -2.87
CA GLN A 76 12.48 -1.73 -1.68
C GLN A 76 11.17 -2.08 -0.97
N CYS A 77 10.12 -2.48 -1.69
CA CYS A 77 8.88 -2.95 -1.06
C CYS A 77 9.07 -4.29 -0.34
N LEU A 78 10.07 -5.09 -0.73
CA LEU A 78 10.39 -6.38 -0.12
C LEU A 78 11.42 -6.28 1.03
N THR A 79 12.02 -5.12 1.30
CA THR A 79 12.94 -4.95 2.45
C THR A 79 12.26 -5.00 3.83
N VAL A 80 11.01 -5.47 3.88
CA VAL A 80 10.33 -5.83 5.15
C VAL A 80 11.09 -6.94 5.88
N ASP A 81 11.85 -7.77 5.14
CA ASP A 81 12.80 -8.73 5.69
C ASP A 81 14.13 -8.68 4.90
N GLN A 82 15.27 -8.52 5.59
CA GLN A 82 16.58 -8.32 4.97
C GLN A 82 16.99 -9.52 4.09
N ASP A 83 16.67 -10.75 4.52
CA ASP A 83 17.04 -11.96 3.79
C ASP A 83 16.18 -12.14 2.55
N SER A 84 14.87 -11.87 2.64
CA SER A 84 13.95 -11.93 1.50
C SER A 84 14.36 -11.01 0.34
N ALA A 85 14.79 -9.79 0.65
CA ALA A 85 15.20 -8.80 -0.35
C ALA A 85 16.51 -9.20 -1.05
N LEU A 86 17.46 -9.79 -0.31
CA LEU A 86 18.73 -10.28 -0.87
C LEU A 86 18.50 -11.46 -1.82
N VAL A 87 17.69 -12.44 -1.39
CA VAL A 87 17.35 -13.60 -2.23
C VAL A 87 16.62 -13.15 -3.50
N PHE A 88 15.64 -12.26 -3.36
CA PHE A 88 14.91 -11.71 -4.51
C PHE A 88 15.82 -10.95 -5.49
N ARG A 89 16.71 -10.10 -4.98
CA ARG A 89 17.68 -9.37 -5.80
C ARG A 89 18.62 -10.32 -6.55
N ARG A 90 19.09 -11.38 -5.90
CA ARG A 90 19.91 -12.44 -6.52
C ARG A 90 19.16 -13.14 -7.65
N CYS A 91 17.88 -13.49 -7.44
CA CYS A 91 17.03 -14.07 -8.47
C CYS A 91 16.84 -13.13 -9.66
N LEU A 92 16.54 -11.85 -9.43
CA LEU A 92 16.42 -10.86 -10.50
C LEU A 92 17.70 -10.73 -11.32
N THR A 93 18.86 -10.57 -10.67
CA THR A 93 20.13 -10.46 -11.40
C THR A 93 20.43 -11.69 -12.24
N SER A 94 20.12 -12.89 -11.73
CA SER A 94 20.33 -14.14 -12.48
C SER A 94 19.44 -14.25 -13.71
N ILE A 95 18.19 -13.75 -13.64
CA ILE A 95 17.22 -13.81 -14.74
C ILE A 95 17.52 -12.72 -15.78
N THR A 96 17.89 -11.51 -15.34
CA THR A 96 18.31 -10.43 -16.25
C THR A 96 19.59 -10.77 -17.00
N GLN A 97 20.58 -11.41 -16.34
CA GLN A 97 21.81 -11.87 -17.01
C GLN A 97 21.52 -12.94 -18.07
N LYS A 98 20.64 -13.91 -17.77
CA LYS A 98 20.21 -14.94 -18.74
C LYS A 98 19.49 -14.34 -19.96
N GLY A 99 18.71 -13.28 -19.77
CA GLY A 99 18.02 -12.58 -20.86
C GLY A 99 18.94 -11.81 -21.80
N LYS A 100 20.11 -11.35 -21.32
CA LYS A 100 21.10 -10.64 -22.15
C LYS A 100 22.03 -11.56 -22.94
N ALA A 101 22.21 -12.80 -22.50
CA ALA A 101 23.08 -13.77 -23.16
C ALA A 101 22.41 -14.52 -24.34
N SER A 102 21.12 -14.29 -24.57
CA SER A 102 20.30 -15.03 -25.54
C SER A 102 19.99 -14.23 -26.81
N TYR A 103 20.71 -13.14 -27.05
CA TYR A 103 20.68 -12.32 -28.27
C TYR A 103 22.05 -12.27 -28.93
#